data_AF-E9E7F7-F1
#
_entry.id   AF-E9E7F7-F1
#
_cell.length_a   1.000
_cell.length_b   1.000
_cell.length_c   1.000
_cell.angle_alpha   90.00
_cell.angle_beta   90.00
_cell.angle_gamma   90.00
#
_symmetry.space_group_name_H-M   'P 1'
#
loop_
_entity.id
_entity.type
_entity.pdbx_description
1 polymer ?
#
loop_
_entity_poly.entity_id
_entity_poly.type
_entity_poly.pdbx_seq_one_letter_code
_entity_poly.pdbx_strand_id
1 'polypeptide(L)'
;MLSRAAARTTTSLVSRRGFHATRARMSSPYHYPEGPYTNIPFNPRSKWFGAGYWAFMATGFLAPFGIAGASFRRLGNMVPAVDTNEKIQSTRPTRSSKLAIRGQDLMIGY
;
A
#
# COMPACT_ATOMS: atom_id res chain seq x y z
N MET A 1 -43.52 -6.13 5.84
CA MET A 1 -43.44 -4.86 5.09
C MET A 1 -43.26 -3.72 6.08
N LEU A 2 -42.14 -3.01 6.02
CA LEU A 2 -41.90 -1.85 6.91
C LEU A 2 -42.82 -0.71 6.47
N SER A 3 -43.77 -0.32 7.32
CA SER A 3 -44.73 0.74 7.01
C SER A 3 -44.03 2.10 6.92
N ARG A 4 -44.11 2.74 5.74
CA ARG A 4 -43.50 4.05 5.49
C ARG A 4 -44.05 5.15 6.42
N ALA A 5 -45.28 5.00 6.92
CA ALA A 5 -45.84 5.89 7.93
C ALA A 5 -45.13 5.77 9.29
N ALA A 6 -44.85 4.56 9.78
CA ALA A 6 -44.16 4.35 11.05
C ALA A 6 -42.71 4.86 11.01
N ALA A 7 -42.01 4.68 9.89
CA ALA A 7 -40.65 5.19 9.70
C ALA A 7 -40.56 6.73 9.71
N ARG A 8 -41.60 7.44 9.25
CA ARG A 8 -41.67 8.91 9.31
C ARG A 8 -41.90 9.42 10.74
N THR A 9 -42.76 8.75 11.50
CA THR A 9 -43.08 9.16 12.87
C THR A 9 -41.88 8.99 13.80
N THR A 10 -41.12 7.90 13.67
CA THR A 10 -39.91 7.67 14.50
C THR A 10 -38.78 8.66 14.19
N THR A 11 -38.64 9.07 12.93
CA THR A 11 -37.64 10.07 12.51
C THR A 11 -37.94 11.46 13.08
N SER A 12 -39.20 11.90 13.06
CA SER A 12 -39.59 13.25 13.54
C SER A 12 -39.39 13.45 15.05
N LEU A 13 -39.55 12.40 15.84
CA LEU A 13 -39.42 12.46 17.30
C LEU A 13 -37.95 12.49 17.76
N VAL A 14 -37.05 11.82 17.03
CA VAL A 14 -35.61 11.83 17.32
C VAL A 14 -34.98 13.19 17.01
N SER A 15 -35.39 13.85 15.92
CA SER A 15 -34.87 15.17 15.54
C SER A 15 -35.22 16.29 16.52
N ARG A 16 -36.24 16.13 17.38
CA ARG A 16 -36.64 17.12 18.39
C ARG A 16 -35.95 16.95 19.75
N ARG A 17 -35.28 15.83 19.99
CA ARG A 17 -34.44 15.67 21.17
C ARG A 17 -33.07 16.21 20.78
N GLY A 18 -32.75 17.43 21.22
CA GLY A 18 -31.45 18.07 21.04
C GLY A 18 -30.32 17.30 21.75
N PHE A 19 -30.05 16.09 21.30
CA PHE A 19 -28.97 15.24 21.76
C PHE A 19 -27.65 15.80 21.22
N HIS A 20 -27.19 16.87 21.83
CA HIS A 20 -25.83 17.34 21.66
C HIS A 20 -24.92 16.47 22.52
N ALA A 21 -23.89 15.87 21.92
CA ALA A 21 -22.96 14.97 22.62
C ALA A 21 -22.10 15.66 23.70
N THR A 22 -22.15 17.01 23.77
CA THR A 22 -21.31 17.80 24.67
C THR A 22 -22.07 19.05 25.14
N ARG A 23 -21.98 19.37 26.43
CA ARG A 23 -22.47 20.67 26.96
C ARG A 23 -21.66 21.81 26.33
N ALA A 24 -22.32 22.92 25.97
CA ALA A 24 -21.65 24.12 25.48
C ALA A 24 -20.64 24.64 26.53
N ARG A 25 -19.37 24.79 26.12
CA ARG A 25 -18.29 25.32 26.96
C ARG A 25 -17.94 26.73 26.48
N MET A 26 -18.77 27.69 26.88
CA MET A 26 -18.65 29.10 26.47
C MET A 26 -17.72 29.94 27.38
N SER A 27 -17.05 29.31 28.35
CA SER A 27 -16.32 30.02 29.42
C SER A 27 -14.84 30.30 29.11
N SER A 28 -14.38 30.08 27.87
CA SER A 28 -12.98 30.28 27.48
C SER A 28 -12.79 31.65 26.82
N PRO A 29 -11.73 32.41 27.17
CA PRO A 29 -11.36 33.66 26.49
C PRO A 29 -11.21 33.51 24.97
N TYR A 30 -10.87 32.31 24.50
CA TYR A 30 -10.91 31.94 23.08
C TYR A 30 -12.24 31.26 22.78
N HIS A 31 -13.12 31.98 22.06
CA HIS A 31 -14.34 31.42 21.48
C HIS A 31 -13.99 30.68 20.19
N TYR A 32 -13.96 29.36 20.29
CA TYR A 32 -13.99 28.53 19.10
C TYR A 32 -15.40 28.50 18.55
N PRO A 33 -15.58 28.43 17.23
CA PRO A 33 -16.90 28.31 16.66
C PRO A 33 -17.63 27.10 17.26
N GLU A 34 -18.83 27.32 17.79
CA GLU A 34 -19.72 26.27 18.26
C GLU A 34 -20.73 25.88 17.17
N GLY A 35 -21.13 24.61 17.17
CA GLY A 35 -22.16 24.08 16.28
C GLY A 35 -21.71 22.88 15.45
N PRO A 36 -22.59 22.34 14.60
CA PRO A 36 -22.24 21.25 13.72
C PRO A 36 -21.04 21.60 12.84
N TYR A 37 -20.13 20.65 12.65
CA TYR A 37 -18.95 20.76 11.78
C TYR A 37 -17.85 21.70 12.27
N THR A 38 -17.98 22.30 13.46
CA THR A 38 -16.93 23.17 14.02
C THR A 38 -15.88 22.40 14.83
N ASN A 39 -16.14 21.12 15.11
CA ASN A 39 -15.30 20.21 15.90
C ASN A 39 -14.48 19.22 15.05
N ILE A 40 -14.48 19.37 13.72
CA ILE A 40 -13.79 18.48 12.79
C ILE A 40 -12.71 19.24 12.01
N PRO A 41 -11.53 18.62 11.79
CA PRO A 41 -10.38 19.30 11.19
C PRO A 41 -10.49 19.47 9.67
N PHE A 42 -11.65 19.18 9.07
CA PHE A 42 -11.89 19.29 7.63
C PHE A 42 -13.28 19.89 7.37
N ASN A 43 -13.45 20.52 6.20
CA ASN A 43 -14.70 21.18 5.83
C ASN A 43 -15.60 20.25 4.98
N PRO A 44 -16.67 19.67 5.55
CA PRO A 44 -17.59 18.81 4.81
C PRO A 44 -18.54 19.58 3.87
N ARG A 45 -18.61 20.92 3.98
CA ARG A 45 -19.49 21.76 3.15
C ARG A 45 -18.84 22.16 1.82
N SER A 46 -17.58 21.79 1.58
CA SER A 46 -16.91 22.04 0.32
C SER A 46 -17.58 21.27 -0.83
N LYS A 47 -17.76 21.90 -1.99
CA LYS A 47 -18.24 21.21 -3.21
C LYS A 47 -17.36 20.03 -3.63
N TRP A 48 -16.10 20.04 -3.20
CA TRP A 48 -15.11 18.99 -3.48
C TRP A 48 -14.96 17.97 -2.35
N PHE A 49 -15.78 18.05 -1.30
CA PHE A 49 -15.65 17.16 -0.13
C PHE A 49 -15.76 15.68 -0.52
N GLY A 50 -16.73 15.31 -1.36
CA GLY A 50 -16.89 13.92 -1.80
C GLY A 50 -15.65 13.38 -2.51
N ALA A 51 -15.08 14.16 -3.43
CA ALA A 51 -13.87 13.78 -4.15
C ALA A 51 -12.66 13.66 -3.20
N GLY A 52 -12.45 14.66 -2.33
CA GLY A 52 -11.34 14.65 -1.37
C GLY A 52 -11.44 13.52 -0.34
N TYR A 53 -12.65 13.24 0.15
CA TYR A 53 -12.92 12.14 1.07
C TYR A 53 -12.58 10.78 0.46
N TRP A 54 -13.07 10.50 -0.75
CA TRP A 54 -12.79 9.23 -1.43
C TRP A 54 -11.32 9.10 -1.83
N ALA A 55 -10.68 10.19 -2.23
CA ALA A 55 -9.24 10.20 -2.49
C ALA A 55 -8.45 9.83 -1.22
N PHE A 56 -8.75 10.46 -0.09
CA PHE A 56 -8.12 10.16 1.20
C PHE A 56 -8.29 8.67 1.58
N MET A 57 -9.51 8.13 1.44
CA MET A 57 -9.77 6.72 1.72
C MET A 57 -9.01 5.78 0.77
N ALA A 58 -9.03 6.07 -0.52
CA ALA A 58 -8.31 5.28 -1.52
C ALA A 58 -6.80 5.30 -1.29
N THR A 59 -6.22 6.46 -0.97
CA THR A 59 -4.79 6.58 -0.67
C THR A 59 -4.42 5.78 0.58
N GLY A 60 -5.17 5.89 1.68
CA GLY A 60 -4.90 5.13 2.89
C GLY A 60 -5.01 3.61 2.67
N PHE A 61 -6.00 3.17 1.89
CA PHE A 61 -6.19 1.77 1.56
C PHE A 61 -5.10 1.22 0.63
N LEU A 62 -4.70 2.00 -0.40
CA LEU A 62 -3.73 1.56 -1.41
C LEU A 62 -2.27 1.76 -1.00
N ALA A 63 -2.00 2.56 0.04
CA ALA A 63 -0.65 2.79 0.56
C ALA A 63 0.18 1.51 0.79
N PRO A 64 -0.31 0.47 1.50
CA PRO A 64 0.47 -0.77 1.69
C PRO A 64 0.77 -1.49 0.36
N PHE A 65 -0.16 -1.48 -0.60
CA PHE A 65 0.04 -2.13 -1.90
C PHE A 65 1.02 -1.36 -2.79
N GLY A 66 1.01 -0.03 -2.73
CA GLY A 66 2.01 0.81 -3.39
C GLY A 66 3.42 0.53 -2.86
N ILE A 67 3.56 0.40 -1.53
CA ILE A 67 4.83 0.05 -0.89
C ILE A 67 5.26 -1.37 -1.30
N ALA A 68 4.36 -2.35 -1.29
CA ALA A 68 4.67 -3.72 -1.69
C ALA A 68 5.15 -3.80 -3.16
N GLY A 69 4.47 -3.11 -4.07
CA GLY A 69 4.89 -3.02 -5.48
C GLY A 69 6.26 -2.35 -5.65
N ALA A 70 6.52 -1.27 -4.91
CA ALA A 70 7.83 -0.61 -4.91
C ALA A 70 8.94 -1.52 -4.37
N SER A 71 8.67 -2.24 -3.27
CA SER A 71 9.59 -3.20 -2.67
C SER A 71 9.89 -4.38 -3.60
N PHE A 72 8.88 -4.92 -4.28
CA PHE A 72 9.06 -6.00 -5.26
C PHE A 72 9.97 -5.57 -6.42
N ARG A 73 9.77 -4.36 -6.95
CA ARG A 73 10.63 -3.81 -8.01
C ARG A 73 12.07 -3.58 -7.54
N ARG A 74 12.27 -3.19 -6.28
CA ARG A 74 13.60 -3.03 -5.70
C ARG A 74 14.32 -4.35 -5.51
N LEU A 75 13.61 -5.41 -5.11
CA LEU A 75 14.17 -6.75 -4.94
C LEU A 75 14.43 -7.46 -6.29
N GLY A 76 13.57 -7.24 -7.29
CA GLY A 76 13.79 -7.75 -8.64
C GLY A 76 15.06 -7.22 -9.29
N ASN A 77 15.46 -5.98 -8.97
CA ASN A 77 16.72 -5.39 -9.44
C ASN A 77 17.95 -5.80 -8.60
N MET A 78 17.75 -6.56 -7.51
CA MET A 78 18.83 -7.07 -6.63
C MET A 78 19.14 -8.55 -6.87
N VAL A 79 18.44 -9.21 -7.80
CA VAL A 79 18.85 -10.53 -8.29
C VAL A 79 19.85 -10.29 -9.42
N PRO A 80 21.17 -10.48 -9.21
CA PRO A 80 22.09 -10.53 -10.33
C PRO A 80 21.63 -11.68 -11.23
N ALA A 81 21.52 -11.41 -12.53
CA ALA A 81 21.37 -12.48 -13.51
C ALA A 81 22.47 -13.52 -13.21
N VAL A 82 22.07 -14.73 -12.83
CA VAL A 82 23.03 -15.82 -12.67
C VAL A 82 23.63 -16.01 -14.05
N ASP A 83 24.89 -15.63 -14.22
CA ASP A 83 25.57 -15.81 -15.50
C ASP A 83 25.86 -17.29 -15.64
N THR A 84 24.95 -18.00 -16.29
CA THR A 84 25.05 -19.45 -16.55
C THR A 84 26.30 -19.80 -17.35
N ASN A 85 26.98 -18.82 -17.95
CA ASN A 85 28.22 -19.01 -18.71
C ASN A 85 29.44 -19.31 -17.83
N GLU A 86 29.46 -18.93 -16.55
CA GLU A 86 30.61 -19.19 -15.68
C GLU A 86 30.73 -20.70 -15.38
N LYS A 87 29.59 -21.40 -15.22
CA LYS A 87 29.55 -22.87 -15.06
C LYS A 87 29.94 -23.64 -16.33
N ILE A 88 29.74 -23.05 -17.51
CA ILE A 88 30.10 -23.67 -18.79
C ILE A 88 31.60 -23.50 -19.09
N GLN A 89 32.21 -22.39 -18.66
CA GLN A 89 33.65 -22.18 -18.82
C GLN A 89 34.49 -22.96 -17.80
N SER A 90 33.98 -23.16 -16.59
CA SER A 90 34.66 -23.96 -15.55
C SER A 90 34.84 -25.45 -15.93
N THR A 91 33.94 -26.00 -16.75
CA THR A 91 34.02 -27.40 -17.22
C THR A 91 34.80 -27.57 -18.52
N ARG A 92 35.28 -26.48 -19.15
CA ARG A 92 36.13 -26.59 -20.34
C ARG A 92 37.53 -27.05 -19.91
N PRO A 93 38.02 -28.19 -20.40
CA PRO A 93 39.38 -28.63 -20.11
C PRO A 93 40.37 -27.56 -20.59
N THR A 94 41.21 -27.07 -19.68
CA THR A 94 42.26 -26.10 -19.99
C THR A 94 43.22 -26.68 -21.02
N ARG A 95 43.88 -25.83 -21.82
CA ARG A 95 44.81 -26.27 -22.89
C ARG A 95 45.93 -27.21 -22.36
N SER A 96 46.27 -27.07 -21.08
CA SER A 96 47.21 -27.94 -20.38
C SER A 96 46.69 -29.39 -20.22
N SER A 97 45.42 -29.59 -19.85
CA SER A 97 44.86 -30.94 -19.71
C SER A 97 44.67 -31.64 -21.05
N LYS A 98 44.41 -30.90 -22.14
CA LYS A 98 44.38 -31.47 -23.50
C LYS A 98 45.75 -31.99 -23.97
N LEU A 99 46.84 -31.34 -23.57
CA LEU A 99 48.20 -31.78 -23.90
C LEU A 99 48.61 -33.00 -23.07
N ALA A 100 48.19 -33.07 -21.80
CA ALA A 100 48.45 -34.23 -20.94
C ALA A 100 47.77 -35.50 -21.47
N ILE A 101 46.52 -35.41 -21.93
CA ILE A 101 45.80 -36.55 -22.53
C ILE A 101 46.49 -37.00 -23.83
N ARG A 102 46.89 -36.06 -24.68
CA ARG A 102 47.60 -36.36 -25.94
C ARG A 102 49.00 -36.95 -25.73
N GLY A 103 49.67 -36.56 -24.65
CA GLY A 103 50.96 -37.12 -24.25
C GLY A 103 50.85 -38.54 -23.68
N GLN A 104 49.72 -38.89 -23.06
CA GLN A 104 49.48 -40.25 -22.57
C GLN A 104 49.14 -41.22 -23.71
N ASP A 105 48.40 -40.80 -24.74
CA ASP A 105 48.16 -41.62 -25.94
C ASP A 105 49.46 -41.97 -26.69
N LEU A 106 50.48 -41.11 -26.64
CA LEU A 106 51.78 -41.35 -27.26
C LEU A 106 52.67 -42.32 -26.48
N MET A 107 52.35 -42.64 -25.22
CA MET A 107 53.16 -43.50 -24.35
C MET A 107 52.60 -44.92 -24.20
N ILE A 108 51.43 -45.21 -24.75
CA ILE A 108 50.76 -46.54 -24.70
C ILE A 108 50.96 -47.31 -26.03
N GLY A 109 51.57 -46.68 -27.04
CA GLY A 109 51.89 -47.28 -28.33
C GLY A 109 53.33 -47.79 -28.42
N TYR A 110 53.72 -48.77 -27.60
CA TYR A 110 54.86 -49.67 -27.84
C TYR A 110 54.51 -51.08 -27.36
#